data_AF-A0A2D7XKE5-F1
#
_entry.id   AF-A0A2D7XKE5-F1
#
_cell.length_a   1.000
_cell.length_b   1.000
_cell.length_c   1.000
_cell.angle_alpha   90.00
_cell.angle_beta   90.00
_cell.angle_gamma   90.00
#
_symmetry.space_group_name_H-M   'P 1'
#
loop_
_entity.id
_entity.type
_entity.pdbx_description
1 polymer ?
#
loop_
_entity_poly.entity_id
_entity_poly.type
_entity_poly.pdbx_seq_one_letter_code
_entity_poly.pdbx_strand_id
1 'polypeptide(L)'
;MKRLIVICGDQLNPSAQVLSDFDPDHDAIVMTEAVEEATPRQHKKRLIMFFAAMRHFRNARRAEGKQVYYYALDDTAEKQEAPQTIAEGMLRAAEDFNPDHILITRTGDWRIQEALTKAAGNRLIRVEDDHFFTTPDDFAKFAEGRKKL
;
A
#
# COMPACT_ATOMS: atom_id res chain seq x y z
N MET A 1 11.53 -16.91 -2.33
CA MET A 1 10.46 -16.29 -3.14
C MET A 1 10.44 -14.83 -2.75
N LYS A 2 10.61 -13.90 -3.70
CA LYS A 2 10.71 -12.47 -3.41
C LYS A 2 9.34 -11.80 -3.38
N ARG A 3 9.04 -11.02 -2.34
CA ARG A 3 7.75 -10.33 -2.20
C ARG A 3 7.93 -8.82 -2.15
N LEU A 4 7.14 -8.11 -2.94
CA LEU A 4 7.03 -6.65 -2.82
C LEU A 4 5.71 -6.33 -2.13
N ILE A 5 5.77 -5.68 -0.97
CA ILE A 5 4.61 -5.39 -0.13
C ILE A 5 4.25 -3.92 -0.31
N VAL A 6 3.07 -3.65 -0.87
CA VAL A 6 2.53 -2.31 -1.04
C VAL A 6 1.83 -1.89 0.26
N ILE A 7 2.21 -0.73 0.80
CA ILE A 7 1.57 -0.13 1.98
C ILE A 7 0.98 1.23 1.59
N CYS A 8 -0.35 1.35 1.63
CA CYS A 8 -1.05 2.61 1.41
C CYS A 8 -0.99 3.55 2.63
N GLY A 9 -1.28 4.84 2.43
CA GLY A 9 -1.14 5.86 3.48
C GLY A 9 -2.08 5.69 4.68
N ASP A 10 -3.16 4.93 4.53
CA ASP A 10 -4.11 4.56 5.56
C ASP A 10 -3.82 3.21 6.23
N GLN A 11 -2.83 2.46 5.73
CA GLN A 11 -2.48 1.10 6.18
C GLN A 11 -1.22 1.08 7.08
N LEU A 12 -0.93 2.17 7.80
CA LEU A 12 0.31 2.36 8.55
C LEU A 12 0.34 1.58 9.88
N ASN A 13 0.09 0.27 9.82
CA ASN A 13 0.12 -0.66 10.95
C ASN A 13 1.36 -1.57 10.87
N PRO A 14 2.30 -1.49 11.83
CA PRO A 14 3.48 -2.36 11.86
C PRO A 14 3.16 -3.86 12.03
N SER A 15 1.99 -4.17 12.60
CA SER A 15 1.53 -5.53 12.90
C SER A 15 0.53 -6.06 11.87
N ALA A 16 0.34 -5.36 10.74
CA ALA A 16 -0.59 -5.79 9.70
C ALA A 16 -0.24 -7.19 9.19
N GLN A 17 -1.25 -8.02 8.94
CA GLN A 17 -1.07 -9.37 8.41
C GLN A 17 -0.23 -9.41 7.12
N VAL A 18 -0.29 -8.39 6.25
CA VAL A 18 0.54 -8.35 5.03
C VAL A 18 2.06 -8.31 5.31
N LEU A 19 2.44 -7.88 6.52
CA LEU A 19 3.82 -7.84 7.01
C LEU A 19 4.17 -9.05 7.90
N SER A 20 3.26 -10.00 8.10
CA SER A 20 3.56 -11.22 8.86
C SER A 20 4.63 -12.04 8.13
N ASP A 21 5.56 -12.61 8.90
CA ASP A 21 6.66 -13.41 8.38
C ASP A 21 7.54 -12.67 7.37
N PHE A 22 7.71 -11.35 7.52
CA PHE A 22 8.60 -10.54 6.69
C PHE A 22 10.05 -11.04 6.77
N ASP A 23 10.66 -11.32 5.63
CA ASP A 23 12.03 -11.77 5.46
C ASP A 23 12.87 -10.64 4.81
N PRO A 24 13.78 -9.98 5.55
CA PRO A 24 14.60 -8.89 5.03
C PRO A 24 15.46 -9.22 3.82
N ASP A 25 15.78 -10.50 3.58
CA ASP A 25 16.60 -10.92 2.45
C ASP A 25 15.76 -11.14 1.18
N HIS A 26 14.45 -11.29 1.32
CA HIS A 26 13.54 -11.64 0.21
C HIS A 26 12.40 -10.66 0.02
N ASP A 27 12.19 -9.73 0.94
CA ASP A 27 11.06 -8.81 0.90
C ASP A 27 11.47 -7.35 0.87
N ALA A 28 10.64 -6.56 0.20
CA ALA A 28 10.73 -5.12 0.24
C ALA A 28 9.34 -4.52 0.42
N ILE A 29 9.29 -3.33 1.02
CA ILE A 29 8.09 -2.51 1.12
C ILE A 29 8.15 -1.44 0.03
N VAL A 30 7.00 -1.10 -0.57
CA VAL A 30 6.83 0.09 -1.40
C VAL A 30 5.75 1.00 -0.85
N MET A 31 6.06 2.30 -0.78
CA MET A 31 5.14 3.36 -0.39
C MET A 31 5.29 4.55 -1.34
N THR A 32 4.15 5.15 -1.71
CA THR A 32 4.11 6.20 -2.75
C THR A 32 3.24 7.36 -2.30
N GLU A 33 3.81 8.56 -2.21
CA GLU A 33 3.06 9.81 -2.11
C GLU A 33 2.58 10.22 -3.52
N ALA A 34 1.53 9.56 -4.02
CA ALA A 34 1.08 9.73 -5.40
C ALA A 34 0.40 11.09 -5.64
N VAL A 35 0.65 11.68 -6.82
CA VAL A 35 0.07 12.98 -7.22
C VAL A 35 -1.46 12.93 -7.25
N GLU A 36 -2.06 11.82 -7.72
CA GLU A 36 -3.51 11.66 -7.79
C GLU A 36 -4.19 11.66 -6.41
N GLU A 37 -3.47 11.31 -5.34
CA GLU A 37 -3.99 11.32 -3.97
C GLU A 37 -3.89 12.71 -3.32
N ALA A 38 -3.08 13.60 -3.91
CA ALA A 38 -2.82 14.96 -3.44
C ALA A 38 -3.66 16.02 -4.18
N THR A 39 -4.93 15.74 -4.50
CA THR A 39 -5.76 16.67 -5.28
C THR A 39 -6.10 17.97 -4.54
N PRO A 40 -6.37 19.08 -5.25
CA PRO A 40 -6.78 20.36 -4.63
C PRO A 40 -8.06 20.31 -3.78
N ARG A 41 -8.87 19.25 -3.93
CA ARG A 41 -10.08 19.03 -3.12
C ARG A 41 -9.75 18.53 -1.71
N GLN A 42 -8.53 18.01 -1.48
CA GLN A 42 -8.10 17.55 -0.18
C GLN A 42 -7.72 18.71 0.73
N HIS A 43 -8.15 18.64 1.98
CA HIS A 43 -7.75 19.63 2.96
C HIS A 43 -6.24 19.53 3.24
N LYS A 44 -5.50 20.64 3.17
CA LYS A 44 -4.03 20.67 3.33
C LYS A 44 -3.54 19.95 4.60
N LYS A 45 -4.22 20.13 5.74
CA LYS A 45 -3.87 19.44 6.99
C LYS A 45 -4.00 17.92 6.89
N ARG A 46 -4.97 17.40 6.11
CA ARG A 46 -5.13 15.96 5.89
C ARG A 46 -3.92 15.43 5.10
N LEU A 47 -3.54 16.09 4.02
CA LEU A 47 -2.35 15.71 3.22
C LEU A 47 -1.08 15.70 4.07
N ILE A 48 -0.86 16.76 4.85
CA ILE A 48 0.29 16.86 5.76
C ILE A 48 0.28 15.70 6.77
N MET A 49 -0.87 15.40 7.38
CA MET A 49 -0.99 14.31 8.34
C MET A 49 -0.63 12.96 7.71
N PHE A 50 -1.19 12.63 6.54
CA PHE A 50 -0.93 11.37 5.86
C PHE A 50 0.54 11.25 5.42
N PHE A 51 1.09 12.25 4.74
CA PHE A 51 2.48 12.19 4.27
C PHE A 51 3.49 12.20 5.42
N ALA A 52 3.27 12.99 6.47
CA ALA A 52 4.12 12.92 7.65
C ALA A 52 4.08 11.52 8.28
N ALA A 53 2.89 10.95 8.49
CA ALA A 53 2.75 9.61 9.05
C ALA A 53 3.43 8.55 8.18
N MET A 54 3.28 8.61 6.85
CA MET A 54 3.95 7.71 5.90
C MET A 54 5.48 7.81 6.00
N ARG A 55 6.04 9.03 6.03
CA ARG A 55 7.49 9.26 6.18
C ARG A 55 8.03 8.72 7.50
N HIS A 56 7.29 8.90 8.60
CA HIS A 56 7.64 8.33 9.90
C HIS A 56 7.56 6.80 9.91
N PHE A 57 6.52 6.22 9.29
CA PHE A 57 6.38 4.78 9.15
C PHE A 57 7.53 4.17 8.35
N ARG A 58 7.88 4.76 7.20
CA ARG A 58 9.06 4.40 6.40
C ARG A 58 10.32 4.38 7.25
N ASN A 59 10.58 5.46 7.99
CA ASN A 59 11.78 5.56 8.82
C ASN A 59 11.82 4.46 9.88
N ALA A 60 10.68 4.15 10.52
CA ALA A 60 10.58 3.07 11.49
C ALA A 60 10.85 1.70 10.85
N ARG A 61 10.28 1.41 9.66
CA ARG A 61 10.52 0.15 8.95
C ARG A 61 11.99 0.01 8.50
N ARG A 62 12.62 1.10 8.03
CA ARG A 62 14.05 1.11 7.70
C ARG A 62 14.93 0.88 8.93
N ALA A 63 14.57 1.46 10.08
CA ALA A 63 15.28 1.25 11.34
C ALA A 63 15.17 -0.20 11.86
N GLU A 64 14.10 -0.92 11.49
CA GLU A 64 13.94 -2.37 11.71
C GLU A 64 14.77 -3.23 10.73
N GLY A 65 15.54 -2.62 9.82
CA GLY A 65 16.33 -3.34 8.81
C GLY A 65 15.55 -3.74 7.55
N LYS A 66 14.30 -3.28 7.40
CA LYS A 66 13.49 -3.62 6.20
C LYS A 66 13.89 -2.74 5.02
N GLN A 67 13.99 -3.34 3.83
CA GLN A 67 14.13 -2.59 2.58
C GLN A 67 12.82 -1.86 2.27
N VAL A 68 12.90 -0.54 2.02
CA VAL A 68 11.73 0.28 1.72
C VAL A 68 12.01 1.19 0.52
N TYR A 69 11.32 0.93 -0.58
CA TYR A 69 11.14 1.85 -1.70
C TYR A 69 10.12 2.91 -1.30
N TYR A 70 10.52 4.19 -1.32
CA TYR A 70 9.66 5.28 -0.93
C TYR A 70 9.75 6.41 -1.93
N TYR A 71 8.64 6.71 -2.58
CA TYR A 71 8.55 7.82 -3.53
C TYR A 71 7.82 9.00 -2.88
N ALA A 72 8.57 10.04 -2.53
CA ALA A 72 8.01 11.26 -1.96
C ALA A 72 7.46 12.18 -3.06
N LEU A 73 6.43 12.97 -2.74
CA LEU A 73 5.80 13.88 -3.70
C LEU A 73 6.73 15.04 -4.09
N ASP A 74 7.63 15.39 -3.18
CA ASP A 74 8.59 16.49 -3.26
C ASP A 74 10.04 16.00 -3.34
N ASP A 75 10.28 14.79 -3.86
CA ASP A 75 11.62 14.20 -3.90
C ASP A 75 12.57 14.96 -4.84
N THR A 76 13.27 15.93 -4.26
CA THR A 76 14.34 16.69 -4.92
C THR A 76 15.70 16.01 -4.79
N ALA A 77 15.83 15.03 -3.89
CA ALA A 77 17.10 14.37 -3.59
C ALA A 77 17.44 13.32 -4.64
N GLU A 78 16.47 12.50 -5.03
CA GLU A 78 16.65 11.46 -6.04
C GLU A 78 16.45 11.98 -7.48
N LYS A 79 16.01 13.24 -7.64
CA LYS A 79 15.69 13.89 -8.93
C LYS A 79 14.72 13.06 -9.79
N GLN A 80 13.87 12.27 -9.15
CA GLN A 80 12.85 11.48 -9.82
C GLN A 80 11.51 12.20 -9.71
N GLU A 81 10.76 12.22 -10.80
CA GLU A 81 9.39 12.73 -10.77
C GLU A 81 8.53 11.84 -9.88
N ALA A 82 7.70 12.47 -9.03
CA ALA A 82 6.76 11.77 -8.19
C ALA A 82 5.82 10.90 -9.05
N PRO A 83 5.57 9.64 -8.67
CA PRO A 83 4.60 8.80 -9.37
C PRO A 83 3.23 9.47 -9.40
N GLN A 84 2.56 9.42 -10.54
CA GLN A 84 1.21 9.94 -10.70
C GLN A 84 0.22 9.10 -9.90
N THR A 85 0.44 7.79 -9.83
CA THR A 85 -0.45 6.82 -9.17
C THR A 85 0.33 5.91 -8.21
N ILE A 86 -0.37 5.30 -7.25
CA ILE A 86 0.23 4.27 -6.38
C ILE A 86 0.71 3.07 -7.21
N ALA A 87 -0.04 2.68 -8.24
CA ALA A 87 0.31 1.59 -9.13
C ALA A 87 1.59 1.86 -9.91
N GLU A 88 1.84 3.10 -10.32
CA GLU A 88 3.10 3.48 -10.97
C GLU A 88 4.29 3.33 -10.02
N GLY A 89 4.18 3.81 -8.78
CA GLY A 89 5.25 3.61 -7.79
C GLY A 89 5.50 2.14 -7.48
N MET A 90 4.43 1.33 -7.39
CA MET A 90 4.54 -0.14 -7.28
C MET A 90 5.30 -0.75 -8.45
N LEU A 91 4.98 -0.36 -9.70
CA LEU A 91 5.66 -0.89 -10.88
C LEU A 91 7.14 -0.49 -10.92
N ARG A 92 7.49 0.77 -10.61
CA ARG A 92 8.89 1.21 -10.52
C ARG A 92 9.68 0.39 -9.49
N ALA A 93 9.13 0.20 -8.29
CA ALA A 93 9.77 -0.63 -7.28
C ALA A 93 9.88 -2.11 -7.71
N ALA A 94 8.87 -2.62 -8.44
CA ALA A 94 8.89 -3.98 -8.97
C ALA A 94 9.92 -4.18 -10.09
N GLU A 95 10.22 -3.15 -10.89
CA GLU A 95 11.30 -3.18 -11.89
C GLU A 95 12.66 -3.33 -11.22
N ASP A 96 12.92 -2.56 -10.16
CA ASP A 96 14.20 -2.61 -9.42
C ASP A 96 14.33 -3.89 -8.58
N PHE A 97 13.24 -4.30 -7.91
CA PHE A 97 13.28 -5.42 -6.96
C PHE A 97 13.06 -6.78 -7.62
N ASN A 98 12.36 -6.83 -8.76
CA ASN A 98 11.96 -8.04 -9.47
C ASN A 98 11.30 -9.11 -8.58
N PRO A 99 10.12 -8.82 -7.98
CA PRO A 99 9.43 -9.76 -7.09
C PRO A 99 8.71 -10.89 -7.85
N ASP A 100 8.58 -12.04 -7.20
CA ASP A 100 7.70 -13.13 -7.64
C ASP A 100 6.22 -12.73 -7.42
N HIS A 101 5.93 -12.10 -6.29
CA HIS A 101 4.58 -11.66 -5.92
C HIS A 101 4.56 -10.24 -5.36
N ILE A 102 3.44 -9.57 -5.59
CA ILE A 102 3.14 -8.26 -5.00
C ILE A 102 2.00 -8.45 -4.01
N LEU A 103 2.22 -8.08 -2.76
CA LEU A 103 1.24 -8.22 -1.70
C LEU A 103 0.64 -6.85 -1.37
N ILE A 104 -0.66 -6.82 -1.08
CA ILE A 104 -1.37 -5.64 -0.58
C ILE A 104 -2.44 -6.07 0.41
N THR A 105 -2.56 -5.36 1.53
CA THR A 105 -3.78 -5.43 2.35
C THR A 105 -4.96 -4.91 1.53
N ARG A 106 -6.11 -5.59 1.61
CA ARG A 106 -7.36 -5.19 0.93
C ARG A 106 -7.60 -3.69 1.11
N THR A 107 -7.74 -2.95 0.01
CA THR A 107 -7.86 -1.49 0.08
C THR A 107 -9.31 -1.06 0.36
N GLY A 108 -9.49 0.05 1.08
CA GLY A 108 -10.81 0.66 1.29
C GLY A 108 -11.35 1.43 0.07
N ASP A 109 -10.50 1.73 -0.92
CA ASP A 109 -10.87 2.37 -2.18
C ASP A 109 -10.81 1.37 -3.34
N TRP A 110 -11.94 1.16 -4.01
CA TRP A 110 -12.07 0.22 -5.13
C TRP A 110 -11.20 0.63 -6.33
N ARG A 111 -11.01 1.94 -6.58
CA ARG A 111 -10.21 2.46 -7.69
C ARG A 111 -8.74 2.07 -7.52
N ILE A 112 -8.23 2.20 -6.30
CA ILE A 112 -6.86 1.80 -5.96
C ILE A 112 -6.71 0.28 -6.13
N GLN A 113 -7.67 -0.50 -5.61
CA GLN A 113 -7.66 -1.96 -5.75
C GLN A 113 -7.61 -2.38 -7.22
N GLU A 114 -8.46 -1.80 -8.07
CA GLU A 114 -8.53 -2.12 -9.49
C GLU A 114 -7.25 -1.72 -10.22
N ALA A 115 -6.73 -0.51 -9.97
CA ALA A 115 -5.50 -0.03 -10.59
C ALA A 115 -4.30 -0.94 -10.30
N LEU A 116 -4.13 -1.34 -9.04
CA LEU A 116 -3.07 -2.26 -8.63
C LEU A 116 -3.26 -3.66 -9.23
N THR A 117 -4.49 -4.17 -9.22
CA THR A 117 -4.81 -5.49 -9.81
C THR A 117 -4.49 -5.52 -11.30
N LYS A 118 -4.88 -4.48 -12.03
CA LYS A 118 -4.59 -4.34 -13.45
C LYS A 118 -3.08 -4.25 -13.72
N ALA A 119 -2.35 -3.49 -12.91
CA ALA A 119 -0.92 -3.27 -13.09
C ALA A 119 -0.08 -4.52 -12.74
N ALA A 120 -0.38 -5.21 -11.64
CA ALA A 120 0.37 -6.37 -11.18
C ALA A 120 -0.08 -7.69 -11.85
N GLY A 121 -1.31 -7.74 -12.36
CA GLY A 121 -1.87 -8.94 -13.00
C GLY A 121 -1.98 -10.11 -12.03
N ASN A 122 -1.59 -11.30 -12.48
CA ASN A 122 -1.62 -12.54 -11.68
C ASN A 122 -0.60 -12.58 -10.52
N ARG A 123 0.32 -11.60 -10.46
CA ARG A 123 1.31 -11.51 -9.37
C ARG A 123 0.73 -10.87 -8.11
N LEU A 124 -0.42 -10.19 -8.20
CA LEU A 124 -1.03 -9.53 -7.05
C LEU A 124 -1.69 -10.55 -6.11
N ILE A 125 -1.24 -10.58 -4.86
CA ILE A 125 -1.86 -11.30 -3.77
C ILE A 125 -2.49 -10.28 -2.83
N ARG A 126 -3.80 -10.42 -2.60
CA ARG A 126 -4.52 -9.63 -1.61
C ARG A 126 -4.52 -10.36 -0.28
N VAL A 127 -4.12 -9.64 0.77
CA VAL A 127 -4.24 -10.08 2.16
C VAL A 127 -5.43 -9.36 2.78
N GLU A 128 -6.23 -10.05 3.60
CA GLU A 128 -7.37 -9.41 4.26
C GLU A 128 -6.91 -8.36 5.28
N ASP A 129 -7.77 -7.37 5.54
CA ASP A 129 -7.51 -6.32 6.50
C ASP A 129 -8.03 -6.75 7.89
N ASP A 130 -7.09 -7.14 8.76
CA ASP A 130 -7.35 -7.62 10.11
C ASP A 130 -7.71 -6.50 11.11
N HIS A 131 -7.75 -5.23 10.67
CA HIS A 131 -8.35 -4.15 11.45
C HIS A 131 -9.87 -4.29 11.60
N PHE A 132 -10.52 -5.04 10.70
CA PHE A 132 -11.97 -5.25 10.75
C PHE A 132 -12.31 -6.60 11.41
N PHE A 133 -13.41 -6.63 12.16
CA PHE A 133 -13.90 -7.86 12.82
C PHE A 133 -14.45 -8.92 11.85
N THR A 134 -14.63 -8.57 10.57
CA THR A 134 -15.27 -9.42 9.57
C THR A 134 -14.71 -9.09 8.19
N THR A 135 -14.80 -10.04 7.27
CA THR A 135 -14.47 -9.82 5.86
C THR A 135 -15.69 -9.34 5.07
N PRO A 136 -15.51 -8.71 3.90
CA PRO A 136 -16.64 -8.40 3.01
C PRO A 136 -17.45 -9.65 2.60
N ASP A 137 -16.80 -10.81 2.48
CA ASP A 137 -17.45 -12.06 2.12
C ASP A 137 -18.30 -12.60 3.28
N ASP A 138 -17.81 -12.49 4.51
CA ASP A 138 -18.58 -12.85 5.71
C ASP A 138 -19.74 -11.89 5.94
N PHE A 139 -19.54 -10.59 5.70
CA PHE A 139 -20.63 -9.62 5.75
C PHE A 139 -21.67 -9.87 4.66
N ALA A 140 -21.26 -10.25 3.44
CA ALA A 140 -22.18 -10.61 2.36
C ALA A 140 -23.04 -11.82 2.74
N LYS A 141 -22.44 -12.88 3.31
CA LYS A 141 -23.18 -14.03 3.84
C LYS A 141 -24.12 -13.65 4.97
N PHE A 142 -23.68 -12.78 5.89
CA PHE A 142 -24.53 -12.27 6.96
C PHE A 142 -25.75 -11.52 6.40
N ALA A 143 -25.56 -10.71 5.36
CA ALA A 143 -26.61 -9.89 4.76
C ALA A 143 -27.61 -10.69 3.89
N GLU A 144 -27.21 -11.86 3.39
CA GLU A 144 -28.04 -12.68 2.50
C GLU A 144 -29.42 -12.98 3.10
N GLY A 145 -30.47 -12.70 2.33
CA GLY A 145 -31.87 -12.95 2.72
C GLY A 145 -32.46 -11.96 3.74
N ARG A 146 -31.68 -11.00 4.28
CA ARG A 146 -32.18 -10.01 5.24
C ARG A 146 -32.80 -8.81 4.52
N LYS A 147 -34.01 -8.41 4.95
CA LYS A 147 -34.69 -7.20 4.43
C LYS A 147 -34.22 -5.90 5.09
N LYS A 148 -33.46 -5.99 6.18
CA LYS A 148 -32.88 -4.87 6.92
C LYS A 148 -31.59 -5.33 7.60
N LEU A 149 -30.55 -4.49 7.54
CA LEU A 149 -29.25 -4.68 8.19
C LEU A 149 -29.16 -3.82 9.46
#